data_AF-A0A959F0V5-F1
#
_entry.id   AF-A0A959F0V5-F1
#
_cell.length_a   1.000
_cell.length_b   1.000
_cell.length_c   1.000
_cell.angle_alpha   90.00
_cell.angle_beta   90.00
_cell.angle_gamma   90.00
#
_symmetry.space_group_name_H-M   'P 1'
#
loop_
_entity.id
_entity.type
_entity.pdbx_description
1 polymer ?
#
loop_
_entity_poly.entity_id
_entity_poly.type
_entity_poly.pdbx_seq_one_letter_code
_entity_poly.pdbx_strand_id
1 'polypeptide(L)'
;MNHHRQIALFLGTVIGVLLFCSSCKDCLIPPCAPPDLNESHELYLEFCTSGAAAACYDPAELSPIGFRIRLDGQVVLDTLFSDFAAMDHSVKIGSGSAFKFGPEGGIVDQVAYHYEFTLPSSGTTISIGDFQFAPEDPCSCPAYRFESALVNEMEVAIADNRLILNKL
;
A
#
# COMPACT_ATOMS: atom_id res chain seq x y z
N MET A 1 22.85 65.08 35.93
CA MET A 1 23.78 64.85 34.80
C MET A 1 23.91 63.35 34.63
N ASN A 2 22.93 62.70 33.97
CA ASN A 2 22.96 62.34 32.54
C ASN A 2 24.29 61.70 32.11
N HIS A 3 24.36 60.37 32.04
CA HIS A 3 24.13 59.66 30.78
C HIS A 3 24.09 58.14 30.98
N HIS A 4 22.88 57.58 30.85
CA HIS A 4 22.69 56.20 30.41
C HIS A 4 23.12 56.08 28.94
N ARG A 5 23.94 55.07 28.63
CA ARG A 5 24.09 54.55 27.27
C ARG A 5 23.51 53.14 27.24
N GLN A 6 22.29 53.05 26.71
CA GLN A 6 21.68 51.80 26.27
C GLN A 6 22.36 51.36 24.98
N ILE A 7 22.83 50.12 24.93
CA ILE A 7 23.19 49.43 23.69
C ILE A 7 21.93 48.70 23.24
N ALA A 8 21.32 49.20 22.17
CA ALA A 8 20.25 48.52 21.46
C ALA A 8 20.90 47.57 20.43
N LEU A 9 20.78 46.26 20.63
CA LEU A 9 20.93 45.30 19.55
C LEU A 9 19.53 44.99 19.00
N PHE A 10 19.26 45.49 17.80
CA PHE A 10 18.16 45.03 16.97
C PHE A 10 18.49 43.63 16.46
N LEU A 11 17.71 42.63 16.85
CA LEU A 11 17.63 41.36 16.14
C LEU A 11 16.16 41.11 15.84
N GLY A 12 15.87 41.07 14.54
CA GLY A 12 14.54 41.14 13.96
C GLY A 12 13.59 40.07 14.46
N THR A 13 12.37 40.49 14.72
CA THR A 13 11.20 39.66 14.90
C THR A 13 10.93 38.91 13.60
N VAL A 14 11.37 37.66 13.49
CA VAL A 14 10.72 36.71 12.59
C VAL A 14 9.46 36.26 13.32
N ILE A 15 8.34 36.90 12.99
CA ILE A 15 7.01 36.37 13.31
C ILE A 15 6.83 35.15 12.39
N GLY A 16 7.44 34.04 12.78
CA GLY A 16 7.08 32.73 12.27
C GLY A 16 5.73 32.40 12.88
N VAL A 17 4.71 32.36 12.03
CA VAL A 17 3.37 31.90 12.39
C VAL A 17 3.51 30.50 13.00
N LEU A 18 3.48 30.43 14.33
CA LEU A 18 3.15 29.22 15.06
C LEU A 18 1.68 28.93 14.74
N LEU A 19 1.46 28.21 13.63
CA LEU A 19 0.23 27.45 13.42
C LEU A 19 0.22 26.38 14.50
N PHE A 20 -0.29 26.76 15.68
CA PHE A 20 -0.71 25.83 16.70
C PHE A 20 -1.84 24.99 16.09
N CYS A 21 -1.51 23.79 15.61
CA CYS A 21 -2.51 22.75 15.44
C CYS A 21 -2.96 22.36 16.85
N SER A 22 -4.07 22.93 17.33
CA SER A 22 -4.63 22.72 18.67
C SER A 22 -5.18 21.30 18.91
N SER A 23 -4.77 20.35 18.09
CA SER A 23 -5.26 18.96 18.07
C SER A 23 -4.16 17.93 17.85
N CYS A 24 -2.88 18.32 17.73
CA CYS A 24 -1.78 17.37 17.87
C CYS A 24 -1.60 17.06 19.35
N LYS A 25 -2.34 16.08 19.87
CA LYS A 25 -1.88 15.32 21.05
C LYS A 25 -0.47 14.86 20.70
N ASP A 26 0.52 15.24 21.49
CA ASP A 26 1.91 14.79 21.37
C ASP A 26 1.95 13.26 21.48
N CYS A 27 1.78 12.57 20.36
CA CYS A 27 1.85 11.12 20.32
C CYS A 27 3.29 10.70 20.14
N LEU A 28 3.92 10.38 21.28
CA LEU A 28 5.11 9.55 21.34
C LEU A 28 4.70 8.15 20.86
N ILE A 29 4.84 7.89 19.56
CA ILE A 29 4.65 6.57 18.97
C ILE A 29 5.66 5.63 19.66
N PRO A 30 5.22 4.61 20.42
CA PRO A 30 6.14 3.66 21.03
C PRO A 30 6.89 2.87 19.94
N PRO A 31 8.07 2.27 20.24
CA PRO A 31 8.75 1.39 19.29
C PRO A 31 7.81 0.24 18.92
N CYS A 32 7.36 0.23 17.67
CA CYS A 32 6.38 -0.72 17.18
C CYS A 32 7.00 -2.10 17.01
N ALA A 33 6.28 -3.13 17.46
CA ALA A 33 6.56 -4.47 16.99
C ALA A 33 6.17 -4.58 15.50
N PRO A 34 6.91 -5.36 14.71
CA PRO A 34 6.44 -5.80 13.39
C PRO A 34 5.00 -6.33 13.48
N PRO A 35 4.07 -5.95 12.57
CA PRO A 35 2.79 -6.61 12.37
C PRO A 35 2.99 -8.11 12.27
N ASP A 36 2.17 -8.87 13.00
CA ASP A 36 2.11 -10.31 12.78
C ASP A 36 1.34 -10.58 11.49
N LEU A 37 2.09 -10.77 10.41
CA LEU A 37 1.57 -11.09 9.09
C LEU A 37 0.79 -12.42 9.05
N ASN A 38 0.87 -13.25 10.10
CA ASN A 38 0.10 -14.49 10.20
C ASN A 38 -1.30 -14.27 10.80
N GLU A 39 -1.53 -13.21 11.57
CA GLU A 39 -2.74 -13.11 12.40
C GLU A 39 -3.82 -12.13 11.91
N SER A 40 -3.57 -11.20 10.97
CA SER A 40 -4.59 -10.13 10.80
C SER A 40 -4.84 -9.47 9.45
N HIS A 41 -4.14 -9.76 8.35
CA HIS A 41 -4.39 -9.00 7.11
C HIS A 41 -4.64 -9.89 5.90
N GLU A 42 -5.85 -9.80 5.36
CA GLU A 42 -6.24 -10.30 4.04
C GLU A 42 -6.40 -9.09 3.12
N LEU A 43 -5.86 -9.17 1.90
CA LEU A 43 -6.12 -8.20 0.84
C LEU A 43 -6.73 -8.92 -0.34
N TYR A 44 -7.78 -8.34 -0.91
CA TYR A 44 -8.38 -8.82 -2.15
C TYR A 44 -7.88 -7.97 -3.31
N LEU A 45 -7.16 -8.61 -4.23
CA LEU A 45 -6.79 -8.05 -5.51
C LEU A 45 -7.93 -8.34 -6.48
N GLU A 46 -8.73 -7.33 -6.83
CA GLU A 46 -9.96 -7.50 -7.59
C GLU A 46 -9.83 -6.83 -8.96
N PHE A 47 -10.06 -7.58 -10.04
CA PHE A 47 -10.04 -7.03 -11.38
C PHE A 47 -11.36 -6.32 -11.66
N CYS A 48 -11.31 -5.06 -12.11
CA CYS A 48 -12.53 -4.39 -12.52
C CYS A 48 -13.14 -5.12 -13.72
N THR A 49 -14.37 -5.60 -13.57
CA THR A 49 -15.16 -6.23 -14.64
C THR A 49 -16.50 -5.54 -14.87
N SER A 50 -16.83 -4.53 -14.05
CA SER A 50 -18.07 -3.76 -14.17
C SER A 50 -17.74 -2.26 -14.23
N GLY A 51 -18.14 -1.60 -15.32
CA GLY A 51 -17.80 -0.20 -15.56
C GLY A 51 -17.73 0.13 -17.04
N ALA A 52 -17.14 1.29 -17.37
CA ALA A 52 -16.88 1.64 -18.76
C ALA A 52 -15.89 0.63 -19.38
N ALA A 53 -16.16 0.13 -20.58
CA ALA A 53 -15.35 -0.90 -21.24
C ALA A 53 -13.87 -0.50 -21.45
N ALA A 54 -13.56 0.79 -21.44
CA ALA A 54 -12.19 1.29 -21.53
C ALA A 54 -11.43 1.21 -20.19
N ALA A 55 -12.12 1.16 -19.06
CA ALA A 55 -11.54 1.18 -17.71
C ALA A 55 -11.53 -0.20 -17.04
N CYS A 56 -12.32 -1.16 -17.54
CA CYS A 56 -12.50 -2.47 -16.93
C CYS A 56 -12.28 -3.58 -17.96
N TYR A 57 -11.86 -4.75 -17.46
CA TYR A 57 -11.58 -5.94 -18.27
C TYR A 57 -12.86 -6.65 -18.67
N ASP A 58 -12.88 -7.24 -19.86
CA ASP A 58 -13.87 -8.26 -20.18
C ASP A 58 -13.53 -9.53 -19.39
N PRO A 59 -14.48 -10.18 -18.68
CA PRO A 59 -14.23 -11.47 -18.02
C PRO A 59 -13.52 -12.51 -18.89
N ALA A 60 -13.80 -12.53 -20.20
CA ALA A 60 -13.14 -13.44 -21.14
C ALA A 60 -11.65 -13.12 -21.35
N GLU A 61 -11.22 -11.86 -21.17
CA GLU A 61 -9.81 -11.47 -21.25
C GLU A 61 -9.00 -12.01 -20.05
N LEU A 62 -9.66 -12.22 -18.91
CA LEU A 62 -9.05 -12.66 -17.65
C LEU A 62 -8.93 -14.19 -17.54
N SER A 63 -9.40 -14.96 -18.53
CA SER A 63 -9.35 -16.43 -18.49
C SER A 63 -8.81 -16.99 -19.81
N PRO A 64 -7.57 -17.52 -19.84
CA PRO A 64 -6.68 -17.75 -18.69
C PRO A 64 -5.94 -16.48 -18.23
N ILE A 65 -5.53 -16.44 -16.95
CA ILE A 65 -4.61 -15.43 -16.40
C ILE A 65 -3.42 -16.10 -15.74
N GLY A 66 -2.21 -15.65 -16.10
CA GLY A 66 -0.97 -16.05 -15.45
C GLY A 66 -0.79 -15.29 -14.14
N PHE A 67 -0.33 -15.98 -13.11
CA PHE A 67 -0.07 -15.40 -11.80
C PHE A 67 1.27 -15.86 -11.27
N ARG A 68 2.10 -14.90 -10.89
CA ARG A 68 3.44 -15.14 -10.37
C ARG A 68 3.68 -14.32 -9.10
N ILE A 69 4.35 -14.94 -8.14
CA ILE A 69 4.81 -14.28 -6.91
C ILE A 69 6.33 -14.26 -6.91
N ARG A 70 6.90 -13.09 -6.60
CA ARG A 70 8.34 -12.92 -6.38
C ARG A 70 8.63 -12.54 -4.94
N LEU A 71 9.68 -13.11 -4.38
CA LEU A 71 10.29 -12.74 -3.10
C LEU A 71 11.77 -12.48 -3.35
N ASP A 72 12.27 -11.31 -2.99
CA ASP A 72 13.67 -10.91 -3.21
C ASP A 72 14.13 -11.12 -4.68
N GLY A 73 13.23 -10.78 -5.62
CA GLY A 73 13.44 -10.96 -7.06
C GLY A 73 13.31 -12.41 -7.57
N GLN A 74 13.24 -13.41 -6.69
CA GLN A 74 13.09 -14.81 -7.05
C GLN A 74 11.63 -15.22 -7.22
N VAL A 75 11.33 -15.98 -8.27
CA VAL A 75 9.99 -16.54 -8.47
C VAL A 75 9.77 -17.69 -7.50
N VAL A 76 8.81 -17.52 -6.59
CA VAL A 76 8.44 -18.54 -5.59
C VAL A 76 7.15 -19.28 -5.94
N LEU A 77 6.33 -18.69 -6.81
CA LEU A 77 5.15 -19.31 -7.39
C LEU A 77 4.97 -18.80 -8.82
N ASP A 78 4.63 -19.72 -9.72
CA ASP A 78 4.22 -19.41 -11.10
C ASP A 78 3.08 -20.37 -11.45
N THR A 79 1.90 -19.83 -11.78
CA THR A 79 0.69 -20.61 -12.03
C THR A 79 -0.20 -19.94 -13.08
N LEU A 80 -1.14 -20.70 -13.62
CA LEU A 80 -2.10 -20.24 -14.62
C LEU A 80 -3.51 -20.60 -14.16
N PHE A 81 -4.37 -19.59 -13.99
CA PHE A 81 -5.79 -19.79 -13.71
C PHE A 81 -6.56 -19.80 -15.02
N SER A 82 -7.00 -20.98 -15.45
CA SER A 82 -7.77 -21.17 -16.69
C SER A 82 -9.23 -20.74 -16.56
N ASP A 83 -9.75 -20.73 -15.35
CA ASP A 83 -11.15 -20.52 -14.98
C ASP A 83 -11.29 -19.36 -13.98
N PHE A 84 -10.43 -18.34 -14.09
CA PHE A 84 -10.44 -17.19 -13.19
C PHE A 84 -11.79 -16.44 -13.19
N ALA A 85 -12.54 -16.53 -14.27
CA ALA A 85 -13.92 -16.04 -14.36
C ALA A 85 -14.89 -16.71 -13.35
N ALA A 86 -14.56 -17.90 -12.84
CA ALA A 86 -15.30 -18.60 -11.78
C ALA A 86 -14.86 -18.19 -10.36
N MET A 87 -13.79 -17.39 -10.21
CA MET A 87 -13.22 -16.95 -8.94
C MET A 87 -13.62 -15.51 -8.56
N ASP A 88 -14.79 -15.06 -9.04
CA ASP A 88 -15.27 -13.68 -8.90
C ASP A 88 -14.25 -12.60 -9.38
N HIS A 89 -13.28 -13.00 -10.21
CA HIS A 89 -12.20 -12.15 -10.71
C HIS A 89 -11.33 -11.53 -9.60
N SER A 90 -11.15 -12.24 -8.49
CA SER A 90 -10.34 -11.78 -7.36
C SER A 90 -9.31 -12.80 -6.89
N VAL A 91 -8.19 -12.30 -6.36
CA VAL A 91 -7.18 -13.09 -5.65
C VAL A 91 -7.05 -12.58 -4.24
N LYS A 92 -7.20 -13.49 -3.27
CA LYS A 92 -6.94 -13.20 -1.86
C LYS A 92 -5.48 -13.46 -1.52
N ILE A 93 -4.79 -12.46 -0.97
CA ILE A 93 -3.44 -12.57 -0.44
C ILE A 93 -3.44 -12.31 1.07
N GLY A 94 -2.44 -12.82 1.79
CA GLY A 94 -2.33 -12.68 3.25
C GLY A 94 -3.01 -13.76 4.08
N SER A 95 -3.15 -13.52 5.39
CA SER A 95 -3.68 -14.39 6.47
C SER A 95 -4.22 -15.76 6.04
N GLY A 96 -3.42 -16.82 6.20
CA GLY A 96 -3.82 -18.21 5.95
C GLY A 96 -4.18 -18.56 4.48
N SER A 97 -4.14 -17.61 3.54
CA SER A 97 -4.32 -17.87 2.12
C SER A 97 -3.12 -18.63 1.54
N ALA A 98 -3.30 -19.17 0.33
CA ALA A 98 -2.21 -19.80 -0.42
C ALA A 98 -1.10 -18.79 -0.80
N PHE A 99 -1.39 -17.48 -0.76
CA PHE A 99 -0.51 -16.42 -1.23
C PHE A 99 -0.15 -15.49 -0.06
N LYS A 100 0.92 -15.83 0.67
CA LYS A 100 1.26 -15.21 1.95
C LYS A 100 1.89 -13.82 1.80
N PHE A 101 1.92 -13.09 2.92
CA PHE A 101 2.80 -11.94 3.16
C PHE A 101 4.12 -12.38 3.80
N GLY A 102 5.18 -11.60 3.58
CA GLY A 102 6.52 -11.87 4.06
C GLY A 102 7.24 -10.53 4.18
N PRO A 103 7.95 -10.26 5.30
CA PRO A 103 8.64 -9.00 5.47
C PRO A 103 9.95 -9.01 4.69
N GLU A 104 10.34 -7.85 4.15
CA GLU A 104 11.76 -7.53 3.98
C GLU A 104 12.21 -7.03 5.36
N GLY A 105 13.40 -7.44 5.81
CA GLY A 105 13.79 -7.25 7.21
C GLY A 105 13.77 -5.78 7.67
N GLY A 106 13.34 -5.56 8.92
CA GLY A 106 13.49 -4.31 9.67
C GLY A 106 12.42 -3.25 9.38
N ILE A 107 11.55 -3.00 10.37
CA ILE A 107 10.37 -2.10 10.32
C ILE A 107 9.40 -2.49 9.19
N VAL A 108 8.17 -2.87 9.53
CA VAL A 108 7.18 -3.32 8.55
C VAL A 108 6.38 -2.12 8.06
N ASP A 109 7.08 -1.24 7.37
CA ASP A 109 6.45 -0.25 6.50
C ASP A 109 6.30 -0.79 5.06
N GLN A 110 6.85 -1.97 4.75
CA GLN A 110 6.82 -2.59 3.42
C GLN A 110 6.61 -4.11 3.43
N VAL A 111 6.11 -4.66 2.32
CA VAL A 111 5.85 -6.08 2.07
C VAL A 111 6.81 -6.61 0.99
N ALA A 112 7.50 -7.72 1.23
CA ALA A 112 8.53 -8.26 0.33
C ALA A 112 8.01 -9.04 -0.88
N TYR A 113 6.73 -9.44 -0.87
CA TYR A 113 6.16 -10.15 -2.00
C TYR A 113 5.69 -9.19 -3.08
N HIS A 114 6.18 -9.39 -4.30
CA HIS A 114 5.67 -8.75 -5.50
C HIS A 114 4.78 -9.72 -6.27
N TYR A 115 3.62 -9.23 -6.71
CA TYR A 115 2.62 -10.01 -7.42
C TYR A 115 2.58 -9.58 -8.89
N GLU A 116 2.72 -10.52 -9.80
CA GLU A 116 2.64 -10.29 -11.25
C GLU A 116 1.44 -11.06 -11.81
N PHE A 117 0.58 -10.36 -12.56
CA PHE A 117 -0.52 -10.93 -13.30
C PHE A 117 -0.29 -10.73 -14.79
N THR A 118 -0.31 -11.81 -15.57
CA THR A 118 -0.11 -11.75 -17.02
C THR A 118 -1.39 -12.18 -17.73
N LEU A 119 -1.92 -11.32 -18.59
CA LEU A 119 -3.04 -11.61 -19.48
C LEU A 119 -2.49 -12.13 -20.82
N PRO A 120 -2.59 -13.43 -21.13
CA PRO A 120 -2.02 -14.00 -22.35
C PRO A 120 -2.71 -13.49 -23.62
N SER A 121 -3.99 -13.10 -23.51
CA SER A 121 -4.81 -12.56 -24.60
C SER A 121 -4.26 -11.25 -25.16
N SER A 122 -3.75 -10.36 -24.29
CA SER A 122 -3.20 -9.06 -24.67
C SER A 122 -1.67 -8.97 -24.55
N GLY A 123 -1.03 -9.93 -23.87
CA GLY A 123 0.38 -9.87 -23.50
C GLY A 123 0.68 -8.85 -22.40
N THR A 124 -0.35 -8.33 -21.72
CA THR A 124 -0.20 -7.34 -20.65
C THR A 124 0.27 -8.01 -19.35
N THR A 125 1.20 -7.36 -18.66
CA THR A 125 1.59 -7.72 -17.28
C THR A 125 1.26 -6.57 -16.32
N ILE A 126 0.66 -6.92 -15.19
CA ILE A 126 0.33 -6.02 -14.08
C ILE A 126 1.19 -6.46 -12.90
N SER A 127 2.05 -5.57 -12.44
CA SER A 127 2.93 -5.76 -11.30
C SER A 127 2.40 -4.97 -10.10
N ILE A 128 2.35 -5.61 -8.94
CA ILE A 128 1.86 -5.04 -7.69
C ILE A 128 2.90 -5.26 -6.60
N GLY A 129 3.25 -4.20 -5.87
CA GLY A 129 4.20 -4.24 -4.76
C GLY A 129 4.11 -3.01 -3.87
N ASP A 130 5.11 -2.85 -3.01
CA ASP A 130 5.31 -1.67 -2.16
C ASP A 130 4.03 -1.28 -1.38
N PHE A 131 3.42 -2.28 -0.75
CA PHE A 131 2.22 -2.09 0.05
C PHE A 131 2.54 -1.25 1.28
N GLN A 132 1.82 -0.15 1.43
CA GLN A 132 1.90 0.73 2.60
C GLN A 132 0.77 0.42 3.57
N PHE A 133 1.03 0.64 4.85
CA PHE A 133 0.06 0.44 5.89
C PHE A 133 -0.27 1.75 6.62
N ALA A 134 -1.56 2.01 6.83
CA ALA A 134 -2.07 3.09 7.64
C ALA A 134 -2.24 2.64 9.11
N PRO A 135 -1.97 3.54 10.07
CA PRO A 135 -2.34 3.32 11.46
C PRO A 135 -3.87 3.41 11.65
N GLU A 136 -4.39 2.70 12.65
CA GLU A 136 -5.81 2.79 13.04
C GLU A 136 -6.15 4.16 13.65
N ASP A 137 -5.23 4.69 14.44
CA ASP A 137 -5.27 6.02 15.03
C ASP A 137 -3.87 6.69 14.99
N PRO A 138 -3.75 8.02 15.11
CA PRO A 138 -2.48 8.76 15.00
C PRO A 138 -1.39 8.36 16.00
N CYS A 139 -1.72 7.52 16.98
CA CYS A 139 -0.88 7.09 18.08
C CYS A 139 -0.73 5.54 18.11
N SER A 140 -1.28 4.85 17.12
CA SER A 140 -1.14 3.42 16.91
C SER A 140 -0.04 3.13 15.88
N CYS A 141 0.53 1.93 15.96
CA CYS A 141 1.48 1.47 14.96
C CYS A 141 0.79 1.33 13.60
N PRO A 142 1.48 1.57 12.47
CA PRO A 142 0.91 1.47 11.13
C PRO A 142 0.42 0.07 10.74
N ALA A 143 0.44 -0.91 11.63
CA ALA A 143 0.32 -2.33 11.34
C ALA A 143 -1.04 -2.84 10.81
N TYR A 144 -2.08 -2.00 10.71
CA TYR A 144 -3.45 -2.51 10.83
C TYR A 144 -4.31 -2.42 9.56
N ARG A 145 -3.93 -1.60 8.58
CA ARG A 145 -4.75 -1.43 7.35
C ARG A 145 -3.89 -1.11 6.14
N PHE A 146 -4.07 -1.82 5.03
CA PHE A 146 -3.48 -1.42 3.76
C PHE A 146 -3.99 -0.04 3.34
N GLU A 147 -3.08 0.87 3.03
CA GLU A 147 -3.40 2.23 2.60
C GLU A 147 -3.24 2.40 1.10
N SER A 148 -2.11 1.93 0.57
CA SER A 148 -1.78 2.02 -0.83
C SER A 148 -0.88 0.87 -1.26
N ALA A 149 -0.76 0.70 -2.57
CA ALA A 149 0.25 -0.15 -3.20
C ALA A 149 0.69 0.51 -4.52
N LEU A 150 1.85 0.11 -5.03
CA LEU A 150 2.25 0.44 -6.39
C LEU A 150 1.71 -0.60 -7.36
N VAL A 151 0.88 -0.17 -8.31
CA VAL A 151 0.41 -0.95 -9.46
C VAL A 151 1.09 -0.40 -10.71
N ASN A 152 1.99 -1.18 -11.32
CA ASN A 152 2.82 -0.74 -12.44
C ASN A 152 3.51 0.60 -12.17
N GLU A 153 4.17 0.71 -11.00
CA GLU A 153 4.89 1.91 -10.53
C GLU A 153 4.01 3.12 -10.21
N MET A 154 2.68 2.99 -10.29
CA MET A 154 1.74 4.05 -9.90
C MET A 154 1.10 3.72 -8.56
N GLU A 155 1.12 4.68 -7.64
CA GLU A 155 0.45 4.53 -6.35
C GLU A 155 -1.07 4.51 -6.51
N VAL A 156 -1.69 3.47 -5.96
CA VAL A 156 -3.14 3.26 -5.97
C VAL A 156 -3.63 3.07 -4.55
N ALA A 157 -4.67 3.79 -4.19
CA ALA A 157 -5.30 3.69 -2.87
C ALA A 157 -5.99 2.33 -2.69
N ILE A 158 -5.90 1.80 -1.48
CA ILE A 158 -6.58 0.58 -1.05
C ILE A 158 -7.74 1.01 -0.13
N ALA A 159 -8.93 0.51 -0.43
CA ALA A 159 -10.13 0.80 0.35
C ALA A 159 -10.76 -0.52 0.79
N ASP A 160 -11.19 -0.60 2.06
CA ASP A 160 -11.88 -1.77 2.62
C ASP A 160 -11.15 -3.11 2.37
N ASN A 161 -9.82 -3.11 2.45
CA ASN A 161 -8.94 -4.26 2.15
C ASN A 161 -9.13 -4.81 0.72
N ARG A 162 -9.46 -3.93 -0.23
CA ARG A 162 -9.58 -4.23 -1.65
C ARG A 162 -8.72 -3.28 -2.47
N LEU A 163 -7.96 -3.87 -3.39
CA LEU A 163 -7.26 -3.15 -4.44
C LEU A 163 -7.95 -3.45 -5.77
N ILE A 164 -8.57 -2.44 -6.36
CA ILE A 164 -9.25 -2.57 -7.66
C ILE A 164 -8.24 -2.35 -8.79
N LEU A 165 -8.02 -3.38 -9.59
CA LEU A 165 -7.14 -3.36 -10.76
C LEU A 165 -7.95 -2.96 -11.99
N ASN A 166 -7.76 -1.73 -12.43
CA ASN A 166 -8.37 -1.20 -13.65
C ASN A 166 -7.53 -1.54 -14.87
N LYS A 167 -8.18 -1.56 -16.03
CA LYS A 167 -7.51 -1.73 -17.32
C LYS A 167 -6.65 -0.50 -17.61
N LEU A 168 -5.39 -0.74 -17.97
CA LEU A 168 -4.38 0.28 -18.31
C LEU A 168 -4.49 0.72 -19.77
#